data_AF-A0A954MI33-F1
#
_entry.id   AF-A0A954MI33-F1
#
_cell.length_a   1.000
_cell.length_b   1.000
_cell.length_c   1.000
_cell.angle_alpha   90.00
_cell.angle_beta   90.00
_cell.angle_gamma   90.00
#
_symmetry.space_group_name_H-M   'P 1'
#
loop_
_entity.id
_entity.type
_entity.pdbx_description
1 polymer ?
#
loop_
_entity_poly.entity_id
_entity_poly.type
_entity_poly.pdbx_seq_one_letter_code
_entity_poly.pdbx_strand_id
1 'polypeptide(L)'
;MLFTRCPYCHKNVLRFFFSNHKAKHEASRSDGQQNEYVTLHPTGRFQGSLSGIPQCYVHPKCGVVTRMPEEIIRSYLINPFLYGAGSFCCGCGKHIPESELFWTETGQNMAEYTRDLRGQYTQKYGAPPPRD
;
A
#
# COMPACT_ATOMS: atom_id res chain seq x y z
N MET A 1 1.22 23.52 -13.80
CA MET A 1 -0.17 23.09 -13.63
C MET A 1 -0.78 23.74 -12.40
N LEU A 2 -1.97 24.34 -12.54
CA LEU A 2 -2.71 25.03 -11.47
C LEU A 2 -3.37 24.04 -10.48
N PHE A 3 -3.66 22.83 -10.96
CA PHE A 3 -4.24 21.74 -10.18
C PHE A 3 -3.27 20.57 -10.09
N THR A 4 -3.34 19.85 -8.97
CA THR A 4 -2.60 18.60 -8.71
C THR A 4 -3.64 17.53 -8.40
N ARG A 5 -3.51 16.36 -9.03
CA ARG A 5 -4.36 15.22 -8.72
C ARG A 5 -3.90 14.59 -7.40
N CYS A 6 -4.80 14.45 -6.44
CA CYS A 6 -4.45 13.85 -5.16
C CYS A 6 -4.25 12.33 -5.28
N PRO A 7 -3.14 11.75 -4.78
CA PRO A 7 -2.90 10.31 -4.87
C PRO A 7 -3.74 9.48 -3.90
N TYR A 8 -4.39 10.12 -2.91
CA TYR A 8 -5.29 9.46 -1.95
C TYR A 8 -6.72 9.37 -2.51
N CYS A 9 -7.34 10.50 -2.83
CA CYS A 9 -8.74 10.56 -3.26
C CYS A 9 -8.95 10.77 -4.77
N HIS A 10 -7.87 10.92 -5.55
CA HIS A 10 -7.88 11.11 -7.00
C HIS A 10 -8.58 12.36 -7.56
N LYS A 11 -9.03 13.27 -6.70
CA LYS A 11 -9.61 14.56 -7.08
C LYS A 11 -8.53 15.54 -7.51
N ASN A 12 -8.88 16.43 -8.45
CA ASN A 12 -8.04 17.58 -8.79
C ASN A 12 -8.19 18.63 -7.70
N VAL A 13 -7.08 18.98 -7.05
CA VAL A 13 -7.02 19.96 -5.98
C VAL A 13 -6.20 21.14 -6.46
N LEU A 14 -6.65 22.36 -6.17
CA LEU A 14 -5.87 23.55 -6.48
C LEU A 14 -4.53 23.45 -5.75
N ARG A 15 -3.42 23.66 -6.48
CA ARG A 15 -2.07 23.41 -5.95
C ARG A 15 -1.80 24.15 -4.63
N PHE A 16 -2.35 25.35 -4.48
CA PHE A 16 -2.26 26.16 -3.25
C PHE A 16 -2.89 25.50 -2.02
N PHE A 17 -3.92 24.66 -2.19
CA PHE A 17 -4.60 23.96 -1.10
C PHE A 17 -4.15 22.52 -0.93
N PHE A 18 -3.23 22.03 -1.77
CA PHE A 18 -2.84 20.63 -1.80
C PHE A 18 -2.29 20.14 -0.46
N SER A 19 -1.43 20.91 0.20
CA SER A 19 -0.85 20.52 1.50
C SER A 19 -1.93 20.34 2.58
N ASN A 20 -2.86 21.28 2.69
CA ASN A 20 -3.96 21.19 3.66
C ASN A 20 -4.94 20.05 3.32
N HIS A 21 -5.17 19.81 2.03
CA HIS A 21 -5.95 18.67 1.58
C HIS A 21 -5.26 17.35 1.95
N LYS A 22 -3.95 17.22 1.68
CA LYS A 22 -3.14 16.03 1.97
C LYS A 22 -3.10 15.73 3.47
N ALA A 23 -2.95 16.75 4.32
CA ALA A 23 -2.90 16.59 5.77
C ALA A 23 -4.14 15.89 6.35
N LYS A 24 -5.31 16.01 5.71
CA LYS A 24 -6.53 15.31 6.15
C LYS A 24 -6.47 13.81 5.92
N HIS A 25 -5.79 13.38 4.85
CA HIS A 25 -5.56 11.96 4.55
C HIS A 25 -4.52 11.35 5.50
N GLU A 26 -3.45 12.10 5.77
CA GLU A 26 -2.33 11.64 6.62
C GLU A 26 -2.62 11.76 8.12
N ALA A 27 -3.71 12.41 8.52
CA ALA A 27 -4.07 12.57 9.92
C ALA A 27 -4.22 11.20 10.59
N SER A 28 -3.54 11.04 11.73
CA SER A 28 -3.58 9.81 12.50
C SER A 28 -4.92 9.63 13.21
N ARG A 29 -5.44 8.43 13.12
CA ARG A 29 -6.58 7.91 13.88
C ARG A 29 -6.14 7.55 15.30
N SER A 30 -7.12 7.30 16.17
CA SER A 30 -6.87 6.88 17.56
C SER A 30 -6.12 5.56 17.68
N ASP A 31 -6.14 4.72 16.65
CA ASP A 31 -5.42 3.44 16.57
C ASP A 31 -3.99 3.57 15.99
N GLY A 32 -3.55 4.79 15.67
CA GLY A 32 -2.23 5.07 15.11
C GLY A 32 -2.12 4.97 13.59
N GLN A 33 -3.15 4.47 12.89
CA GLN A 33 -3.18 4.46 11.42
C GLN A 33 -3.41 5.85 10.85
N GLN A 34 -2.97 6.09 9.61
CA GLN A 34 -3.46 7.23 8.84
C GLN A 34 -4.94 7.06 8.52
N ASN A 35 -5.67 8.15 8.31
CA ASN A 35 -7.08 8.10 7.89
C ASN A 35 -7.24 7.33 6.57
N GLU A 36 -6.36 7.60 5.61
CA GLU A 36 -6.38 7.01 4.28
C GLU A 36 -4.94 6.73 3.80
N TYR A 37 -4.79 5.71 2.95
CA TYR A 37 -3.53 5.39 2.28
C TYR A 37 -3.61 5.76 0.80
N VAL A 38 -2.46 6.05 0.20
CA VAL A 38 -2.35 6.21 -1.26
C VAL A 38 -2.82 4.92 -1.92
N THR A 39 -3.60 5.01 -2.99
CA THR A 39 -4.04 3.85 -3.75
C THR A 39 -4.05 4.20 -5.24
N LEU A 40 -4.16 3.22 -6.13
CA LEU A 40 -4.42 3.51 -7.55
C LEU A 40 -5.90 3.86 -7.77
N HIS A 41 -6.24 4.56 -8.85
CA HIS A 41 -7.63 4.94 -9.12
C HIS A 41 -8.59 3.73 -9.09
N PRO A 42 -9.79 3.83 -8.47
CA PRO A 42 -10.74 2.72 -8.37
C PRO A 42 -10.98 1.97 -9.68
N THR A 43 -11.21 2.69 -10.79
CA THR A 43 -11.43 2.10 -12.13
C THR A 43 -10.27 1.21 -12.61
N GLY A 44 -9.04 1.52 -12.21
CA GLY A 44 -7.86 0.76 -12.59
C GLY A 44 -7.58 -0.42 -11.66
N ARG A 45 -7.88 -0.30 -10.36
CA ARG A 45 -7.48 -1.29 -9.34
C ARG A 45 -8.44 -2.47 -9.17
N PHE A 46 -9.74 -2.32 -9.40
CA PHE A 46 -10.73 -3.39 -9.19
C PHE A 46 -10.89 -4.34 -10.39
N GLN A 47 -9.78 -4.81 -10.95
CA GLN A 47 -9.75 -5.78 -12.04
C GLN A 47 -9.25 -7.13 -11.53
N GLY A 48 -9.86 -8.22 -12.01
CA GLY A 48 -9.46 -9.59 -11.67
C GLY A 48 -9.85 -10.06 -10.26
N SER A 49 -9.64 -11.36 -10.03
CA SER A 49 -9.89 -12.04 -8.76
C SER A 49 -8.68 -11.95 -7.83
N LEU A 50 -8.94 -11.91 -6.51
CA LEU A 50 -7.91 -12.00 -5.46
C LEU A 50 -7.76 -13.42 -4.91
N SER A 51 -8.32 -14.42 -5.58
CA SER A 51 -8.12 -15.81 -5.21
C SER A 51 -6.64 -16.17 -5.22
N GLY A 52 -6.13 -16.71 -4.10
CA GLY A 52 -4.72 -17.06 -3.93
C GLY A 52 -3.79 -15.88 -3.61
N ILE A 53 -4.31 -14.66 -3.47
CA ILE A 53 -3.53 -13.51 -3.02
C ILE A 53 -3.62 -13.41 -1.49
N PRO A 54 -2.48 -13.38 -0.77
CA PRO A 54 -2.50 -13.23 0.68
C PRO A 54 -3.05 -11.86 1.09
N GLN A 55 -3.84 -11.83 2.16
CA GLN A 55 -4.51 -10.63 2.66
C GLN A 55 -4.15 -10.32 4.12
N CYS A 56 -3.72 -11.32 4.87
CA CYS A 56 -3.42 -11.20 6.29
C CYS A 56 -1.94 -11.47 6.54
N TYR A 57 -1.30 -10.65 7.37
CA TYR A 57 0.09 -10.87 7.77
C TYR A 57 0.24 -10.76 9.27
N VAL A 58 1.27 -11.42 9.81
CA VAL A 58 1.62 -11.41 11.22
C VAL A 58 2.94 -10.71 11.42
N HIS A 59 3.05 -9.98 12.53
CA HIS A 59 4.32 -9.53 13.08
C HIS A 59 4.73 -10.49 14.20
N PRO A 60 5.69 -11.40 13.98
CA PRO A 60 6.00 -12.47 14.94
C PRO A 60 6.36 -11.96 16.34
N LYS A 61 6.95 -10.77 16.45
CA LYS A 61 7.34 -10.18 17.73
C LYS A 61 6.16 -9.82 18.63
N CYS A 62 5.03 -9.41 18.07
CA CYS A 62 3.82 -9.10 18.86
C CYS A 62 2.69 -10.13 18.68
N GLY A 63 2.81 -11.06 17.71
CA GLY A 63 1.86 -12.14 17.46
C GLY A 63 0.51 -11.71 16.87
N VAL A 64 0.30 -10.41 16.62
CA VAL A 64 -0.98 -9.89 16.12
C VAL A 64 -1.03 -10.00 14.60
N VAL A 65 -2.14 -10.55 14.10
CA VAL A 65 -2.47 -10.58 12.67
C VAL A 65 -3.10 -9.25 12.27
N THR A 66 -2.60 -8.68 11.17
CA THR A 66 -3.15 -7.50 10.52
C THR A 66 -3.71 -7.90 9.16
N ARG A 67 -4.98 -7.56 8.91
CA ARG A 67 -5.60 -7.73 7.59
C ARG A 67 -5.39 -6.47 6.76
N MET A 68 -4.79 -6.63 5.58
CA MET A 68 -4.57 -5.54 4.65
C MET A 68 -5.87 -5.18 3.90
N PRO A 69 -6.21 -3.89 3.78
CA PRO A 69 -7.34 -3.45 2.97
C PRO A 69 -7.23 -3.89 1.51
N GLU A 70 -8.36 -4.27 0.92
CA GLU A 70 -8.42 -4.80 -0.45
C GLU A 70 -7.91 -3.79 -1.48
N GLU A 71 -8.25 -2.51 -1.31
CA GLU A 71 -7.80 -1.42 -2.17
C GLU A 71 -6.28 -1.25 -2.18
N ILE A 72 -5.60 -1.55 -1.06
CA ILE A 72 -4.14 -1.51 -0.96
C ILE A 72 -3.55 -2.69 -1.72
N ILE A 73 -4.10 -3.90 -1.50
CA ILE A 73 -3.71 -5.13 -2.20
C ILE A 73 -3.77 -4.94 -3.71
N ARG A 74 -4.94 -4.53 -4.19
CA ARG A 74 -5.17 -4.29 -5.61
C ARG A 74 -4.27 -3.20 -6.19
N SER A 75 -3.90 -2.20 -5.40
CA SER A 75 -3.02 -1.13 -5.86
C SER A 75 -1.58 -1.62 -6.05
N TYR A 76 -1.01 -2.38 -5.10
CA TYR A 76 0.35 -2.88 -5.27
C TYR A 76 0.45 -4.02 -6.29
N LEU A 77 -0.62 -4.80 -6.51
CA LEU A 77 -0.61 -5.84 -7.54
C LEU A 77 -0.48 -5.27 -8.95
N ILE A 78 -0.95 -4.03 -9.16
CA ILE A 78 -0.77 -3.31 -10.42
C ILE A 78 0.53 -2.52 -10.44
N ASN A 79 0.87 -1.84 -9.35
CA ASN A 79 2.13 -1.11 -9.19
C ASN A 79 2.84 -1.53 -7.90
N PRO A 80 3.74 -2.53 -7.94
CA PRO A 80 4.43 -3.03 -6.75
C PRO A 80 5.51 -2.05 -6.21
N PHE A 81 5.68 -0.89 -6.85
CA PHE A 81 6.56 0.18 -6.43
C PHE A 81 5.80 1.33 -5.73
N LEU A 82 4.49 1.21 -5.54
CA LEU A 82 3.65 2.27 -4.98
C LEU A 82 3.97 2.60 -3.52
N TYR A 83 4.34 1.59 -2.71
CA TYR A 83 4.58 1.74 -1.28
C TYR A 83 6.06 1.57 -0.91
N GLY A 84 6.42 2.19 0.21
CA GLY A 84 7.73 2.05 0.84
C GLY A 84 7.91 0.72 1.56
N ALA A 85 9.07 0.52 2.19
CA ALA A 85 9.50 -0.77 2.76
C ALA A 85 8.91 -1.11 4.15
N GLY A 86 7.66 -0.71 4.43
CA GLY A 86 7.02 -1.00 5.72
C GLY A 86 5.50 -1.03 5.65
N SER A 87 4.89 -1.79 6.57
CA SER A 87 3.44 -1.93 6.70
C SER A 87 2.98 -1.73 8.15
N PHE A 88 1.74 -1.28 8.35
CA PHE A 88 1.23 -0.94 9.67
C PHE A 88 0.84 -2.17 10.48
N CYS A 89 1.48 -2.42 11.62
CA CYS A 89 1.08 -3.51 12.52
C CYS A 89 0.00 -3.06 13.51
N CYS A 90 -1.19 -3.66 13.44
CA CYS A 90 -2.30 -3.36 14.36
C CYS A 90 -1.99 -3.68 15.84
N GLY A 91 -1.07 -4.61 16.12
CA GLY A 91 -0.66 -4.92 17.48
C GLY A 91 0.32 -3.90 18.08
N CYS A 92 1.24 -3.38 17.26
CA CYS A 92 2.23 -2.40 17.70
C CYS A 92 1.76 -0.95 17.54
N GLY A 93 0.68 -0.70 16.78
CA GLY A 93 0.17 0.64 16.50
C GLY A 93 1.12 1.51 15.66
N LYS A 94 1.98 0.88 14.84
CA LYS A 94 3.01 1.58 14.05
C LYS A 94 3.42 0.81 12.81
N HIS A 95 4.09 1.50 11.89
CA HIS A 95 4.72 0.89 10.72
C HIS A 95 5.94 0.06 11.14
N ILE A 96 6.00 -1.16 10.63
CA ILE A 96 7.06 -2.15 10.84
C ILE A 96 7.71 -2.44 9.49
N PRO A 97 9.05 -2.62 9.42
CA PRO A 97 9.72 -3.05 8.19
C PRO A 97 9.10 -4.31 7.59
N GLU A 98 8.94 -4.37 6.27
CA GLU A 98 8.38 -5.55 5.60
C GLU A 98 9.19 -6.83 5.87
N SER A 99 10.50 -6.70 6.13
CA SER A 99 11.37 -7.82 6.48
C SER A 99 11.01 -8.49 7.81
N GLU A 100 10.22 -7.84 8.66
CA GLU A 100 9.74 -8.39 9.94
C GLU A 100 8.30 -8.93 9.87
N LEU A 101 7.66 -8.89 8.70
CA LEU A 101 6.26 -9.27 8.51
C LEU A 101 6.14 -10.51 7.63
N PHE A 102 5.18 -11.38 7.93
CA PHE A 102 4.98 -12.65 7.22
C PHE A 102 3.51 -12.83 6.86
N TRP A 103 3.23 -13.19 5.61
CA TRP A 103 1.88 -13.51 5.15
C TRP A 103 1.39 -14.78 5.85
N THR A 104 0.18 -14.74 6.41
CA THR A 104 -0.38 -15.86 7.18
C THR A 104 -0.75 -17.04 6.29
N GLU A 105 -1.18 -16.76 5.06
CA GLU A 105 -1.68 -17.75 4.12
C GLU A 105 -0.56 -18.55 3.45
N THR A 106 0.62 -17.96 3.29
CA THR A 106 1.76 -18.57 2.59
C THR A 106 2.99 -18.79 3.47
N GLY A 107 3.07 -18.12 4.62
CA GLY A 107 4.27 -18.07 5.45
C GLY A 107 5.42 -17.24 4.85
N GLN A 108 5.23 -16.64 3.68
CA GLN A 108 6.28 -15.90 2.99
C GLN A 108 6.57 -14.57 3.69
N ASN A 109 7.85 -14.19 3.77
CA ASN A 109 8.25 -12.88 4.24
C ASN A 109 7.73 -11.79 3.29
N MET A 110 7.18 -10.70 3.84
CA MET A 110 6.55 -9.65 3.04
C MET A 110 7.57 -8.93 2.14
N ALA A 111 8.80 -8.69 2.61
CA ALA A 111 9.82 -8.05 1.77
C ALA A 111 10.22 -8.93 0.57
N GLU A 112 10.24 -10.25 0.75
CA GLU A 112 10.49 -11.20 -0.34
C GLU A 112 9.33 -11.21 -1.34
N TYR A 113 8.09 -11.25 -0.85
CA TYR A 113 6.90 -11.16 -1.68
C TYR A 113 6.89 -9.87 -2.53
N THR A 114 7.19 -8.72 -1.91
CA THR A 114 7.30 -7.44 -2.59
C THR A 114 8.42 -7.45 -3.65
N ARG A 115 9.58 -8.06 -3.34
CA ARG A 115 10.68 -8.22 -4.30
C ARG A 115 10.27 -9.07 -5.50
N ASP A 116 9.55 -10.17 -5.27
CA ASP A 116 9.10 -11.06 -6.34
C ASP A 116 8.09 -10.35 -7.26
N LEU A 117 7.13 -9.61 -6.70
CA LEU A 117 6.19 -8.81 -7.49
C LEU A 117 6.89 -7.75 -8.34
N ARG A 118 7.89 -7.05 -7.78
CA ARG A 118 8.70 -6.07 -8.53
C ARG A 118 9.49 -6.75 -9.65
N GLY A 119 10.08 -7.91 -9.38
CA GLY A 119 10.78 -8.72 -10.38
C GLY A 119 9.88 -9.13 -11.55
N GLN A 120 8.68 -9.64 -11.25
CA GLN A 120 7.67 -10.00 -12.25
C GLN A 120 7.22 -8.79 -13.07
N TYR A 121 7.00 -7.64 -12.42
CA TYR A 121 6.66 -6.40 -13.11
C TYR A 121 7.78 -5.98 -14.08
N THR A 122 9.02 -5.90 -13.62
CA THR A 122 10.16 -5.51 -14.46
C THR A 122 10.41 -6.50 -15.58
N GLN A 123 10.23 -7.81 -15.34
CA GLN A 123 10.31 -8.81 -16.40
C GLN A 123 9.24 -8.58 -17.49
N LYS A 124 8.03 -8.20 -17.09
CA LYS A 124 6.91 -7.98 -18.01
C LYS A 124 7.01 -6.66 -18.80
N TYR A 125 7.46 -5.59 -18.16
CA TYR A 125 7.42 -4.22 -18.71
C TYR A 125 8.80 -3.65 -19.07
N GLY A 126 9.89 -4.36 -18.77
CA GLY A 126 11.27 -3.96 -19.07
C GLY A 126 11.87 -2.93 -18.11
N ALA A 127 11.05 -2.19 -17.35
CA ALA A 127 11.50 -1.20 -16.36
C ALA A 127 10.46 -1.01 -15.24
N PRO A 128 10.86 -0.45 -14.08
CA PRO A 128 9.90 0.07 -13.08
C PRO A 128 8.99 1.16 -13.68
N PRO A 129 7.78 1.36 -13.15
CA PRO A 129 6.92 2.45 -13.59
C PRO A 129 7.58 3.81 -13.30
N PRO A 130 7.29 4.84 -14.10
CA PRO A 130 7.71 6.19 -13.81
C PRO A 130 7.31 6.60 -12.38
N ARG A 131 8.20 7.34 -11.70
CA ARG A 131 7.85 7.99 -10.43
C ARG A 131 7.08 9.26 -10.76
N ASP A 132 5.76 9.20 -10.66
CA ASP A 132 4.88 10.37 -10.78
C ASP A 132 4.94 11.26 -9.52
#